data_AF-A0A7K4CQ39-F1
#
_entry.id   AF-A0A7K4CQ39-F1
#
_cell.length_a   1.000
_cell.length_b   1.000
_cell.length_c   1.000
_cell.angle_alpha   90.00
_cell.angle_beta   90.00
_cell.angle_gamma   90.00
#
_symmetry.space_group_name_H-M   'P 1'
#
loop_
_entity.id
_entity.type
_entity.pdbx_description
1 polymer ?
#
loop_
_entity_poly.entity_id
_entity_poly.type
_entity_poly.pdbx_seq_one_letter_code
_entity_poly.pdbx_strand_id
1 'polypeptide(L)'
;MVARYPEFPNIWFWKAGSFIAAIGVAAVVWTVDRKILQNKFKGILAIIMIVASVIQLVYPVNNSADFDFVSMIGIVGSLGAFLIPILFLWIGIKTPGLRKVALAIVFGTIIYVLGNSLPNSNILAIFMGLGLSQDAVYLASTAMKVTGLLLLAIGGAQFKA
;
A
#
# COMPACT_ATOMS: atom_id res chain seq x y z
N MET A 1 14.83 -5.20 29.36
CA MET A 1 14.18 -4.02 28.77
C MET A 1 14.60 -3.98 27.31
N VAL A 2 13.72 -4.39 26.40
CA VAL A 2 14.00 -4.27 24.95
C VAL A 2 13.86 -2.79 24.64
N ALA A 3 14.98 -2.13 24.35
CA ALA A 3 14.99 -0.78 23.85
C ALA A 3 14.20 -0.76 22.53
N ARG A 4 12.89 -0.47 22.61
CA ARG A 4 12.02 -0.25 21.46
C ARG A 4 12.14 1.19 20.97
N TYR A 5 13.31 1.84 21.08
CA TYR A 5 13.42 3.27 20.82
C TYR A 5 14.85 3.77 20.58
N PRO A 6 15.36 3.71 19.34
CA PRO A 6 16.12 4.83 18.80
C PRO A 6 15.14 5.66 17.96
N GLU A 7 14.73 6.78 18.53
CA GLU A 7 13.73 7.73 18.05
C GLU A 7 14.18 8.43 16.75
N PHE A 8 13.70 7.89 15.62
CA PHE A 8 13.37 8.59 14.38
C PHE A 8 14.32 9.68 13.81
N PRO A 9 15.45 9.32 13.17
CA PRO A 9 15.85 10.10 12.01
C PRO A 9 14.80 9.83 10.92
N ASN A 10 14.01 10.84 10.55
CA ASN A 10 13.13 10.87 9.36
C ASN A 10 11.62 10.50 9.50
N ILE A 11 10.94 10.75 10.63
CA ILE A 11 9.44 10.71 10.67
C ILE A 11 8.84 11.53 9.54
N TRP A 12 9.38 12.72 9.30
CA TRP A 12 8.91 13.61 8.25
C TRP A 12 9.03 12.99 6.86
N PHE A 13 10.11 12.25 6.56
CA PHE A 13 10.20 11.52 5.28
C PHE A 13 9.24 10.35 5.23
N TRP A 14 9.03 9.62 6.32
CA TRP A 14 8.01 8.56 6.36
C TRP A 14 6.61 9.10 6.12
N LYS A 15 6.25 10.22 6.76
CA LYS A 15 4.96 10.89 6.56
C LYS A 15 4.81 11.40 5.13
N ALA A 16 5.82 12.09 4.61
CA ALA A 16 5.81 12.61 3.24
C ALA A 16 5.72 11.47 2.22
N GLY A 17 6.52 10.41 2.39
CA GLY A 17 6.48 9.23 1.54
C GLY A 17 5.12 8.51 1.59
N SER A 18 4.54 8.38 2.78
CA SER A 18 3.21 7.78 2.96
C SER A 18 2.12 8.63 2.29
N PHE A 19 2.21 9.96 2.41
CA PHE A 19 1.27 10.88 1.76
C PHE A 19 1.36 10.82 0.24
N ILE A 20 2.57 10.86 -0.33
CA ILE A 20 2.78 10.74 -1.78
C ILE A 20 2.27 9.39 -2.29
N ALA A 21 2.57 8.30 -1.58
CA ALA A 21 2.06 6.98 -1.93
C ALA A 21 0.52 6.95 -1.89
N ALA A 22 -0.10 7.55 -0.88
CA ALA A 22 -1.55 7.60 -0.76
C ALA A 22 -2.22 8.39 -1.89
N ILE A 23 -1.62 9.48 -2.38
CA ILE A 23 -2.11 10.17 -3.58
C ILE A 23 -2.14 9.22 -4.77
N GLY A 24 -1.05 8.48 -5.00
CA GLY A 24 -0.97 7.50 -6.08
C GLY A 24 -2.05 6.43 -5.96
N VAL A 25 -2.21 5.83 -4.79
CA VAL A 25 -3.22 4.79 -4.56
C VAL A 25 -4.65 5.33 -4.65
N ALA A 26 -4.93 6.51 -4.09
CA ALA A 26 -6.24 7.15 -4.18
C ALA A 26 -6.63 7.47 -5.64
N ALA A 27 -5.68 7.91 -6.47
CA ALA A 27 -5.91 8.12 -7.90
C ALA A 27 -6.28 6.81 -8.63
N VAL A 28 -5.64 5.69 -8.27
CA VAL A 28 -6.00 4.36 -8.80
C VAL A 28 -7.38 3.96 -8.34
N VAL A 29 -7.69 4.04 -7.03
CA VAL A 29 -9.01 3.70 -6.47
C VAL A 29 -10.12 4.53 -7.14
N TRP A 30 -9.89 5.83 -7.31
CA TRP A 30 -10.82 6.72 -8.00
C TRP A 30 -11.06 6.31 -9.46
N THR A 31 -9.99 5.97 -10.17
CA THR A 31 -10.06 5.52 -11.57
C THR A 31 -10.83 4.21 -11.69
N VAL A 32 -10.57 3.26 -10.79
CA VAL A 32 -11.31 1.99 -10.71
C VAL A 32 -12.78 2.26 -10.43
N ASP A 33 -13.11 3.11 -9.46
CA ASP A 33 -14.51 3.42 -9.17
C ASP A 33 -15.22 4.03 -10.38
N ARG A 34 -14.62 5.04 -11.03
CA ARG A 34 -15.24 5.67 -12.22
C ARG A 34 -15.36 4.76 -13.43
N LYS A 35 -14.28 4.05 -13.79
CA LYS A 35 -14.21 3.31 -15.06
C LYS A 35 -14.74 1.89 -14.97
N ILE A 36 -14.51 1.21 -13.85
CA ILE A 36 -14.86 -0.21 -13.68
C ILE A 36 -16.20 -0.33 -12.94
N LEU A 37 -16.36 0.41 -11.84
CA LEU A 37 -17.58 0.33 -11.02
C LEU A 37 -18.66 1.33 -11.44
N GLN A 38 -18.43 2.09 -12.52
CA GLN A 38 -19.37 3.09 -13.03
C GLN A 38 -19.79 4.10 -11.94
N ASN A 39 -18.84 4.52 -11.11
CA ASN A 39 -18.99 5.50 -10.04
C ASN A 39 -19.95 5.07 -8.90
N LYS A 40 -20.03 3.77 -8.61
CA LYS A 40 -20.90 3.20 -7.56
C LYS A 40 -20.59 3.78 -6.17
N PHE A 41 -19.32 4.01 -5.85
CA PHE A 41 -18.90 4.57 -4.56
C PHE A 41 -18.73 6.09 -4.59
N LYS A 42 -18.97 6.75 -5.73
CA LYS A 42 -18.81 8.20 -5.91
C LYS A 42 -17.42 8.71 -5.50
N GLY A 43 -16.42 7.85 -5.55
CA GLY A 43 -15.05 8.13 -5.14
C GLY A 43 -14.84 8.29 -3.64
N ILE A 44 -15.82 7.96 -2.79
CA ILE A 44 -15.73 8.21 -1.34
C ILE A 44 -14.53 7.50 -0.69
N LEU A 45 -14.16 6.33 -1.20
CA LEU A 45 -13.02 5.57 -0.69
C LEU A 45 -11.69 6.27 -0.96
N ALA A 46 -11.53 6.87 -2.16
CA ALA A 46 -10.34 7.66 -2.47
C ALA A 46 -10.30 8.93 -1.62
N ILE A 47 -11.44 9.57 -1.35
CA ILE A 47 -11.53 10.74 -0.48
C ILE A 47 -11.10 10.37 0.95
N ILE A 48 -11.63 9.27 1.50
CA ILE A 48 -11.27 8.78 2.84
C ILE A 48 -9.76 8.53 2.93
N MET A 49 -9.16 7.91 1.90
CA MET A 49 -7.72 7.69 1.82
C MET A 49 -6.93 9.00 1.92
N ILE A 50 -7.26 9.99 1.09
CA ILE A 50 -6.58 11.29 1.10
C ILE A 50 -6.74 11.99 2.45
N VAL A 51 -7.95 12.01 3.01
CA VAL A 51 -8.20 12.64 4.32
C VAL A 51 -7.38 11.96 5.42
N ALA A 52 -7.36 10.63 5.46
CA ALA A 52 -6.56 9.88 6.43
C ALA A 52 -5.06 10.19 6.28
N SER A 53 -4.55 10.30 5.05
CA SER A 53 -3.15 10.61 4.79
C SER A 53 -2.78 12.06 5.10
N VAL A 54 -3.71 13.01 4.90
CA VAL A 54 -3.53 14.39 5.37
C VAL A 54 -3.45 14.43 6.89
N ILE A 55 -4.36 13.73 7.60
CA ILE A 55 -4.32 13.63 9.07
C ILE A 55 -2.98 13.05 9.51
N GLN A 56 -2.53 11.96 8.90
CA GLN A 56 -1.23 11.33 9.19
C GLN A 56 -0.04 12.28 8.96
N LEU A 57 -0.10 13.13 7.93
CA LEU A 57 0.95 14.10 7.64
C LEU A 57 1.03 15.19 8.72
N VAL A 58 -0.10 15.73 9.14
CA VAL A 58 -0.16 16.88 10.06
C VAL A 58 -0.12 16.50 11.55
N TYR A 59 -0.54 15.28 11.92
CA TYR A 59 -0.64 14.86 13.33
C TYR A 59 0.75 14.82 14.00
N PRO A 60 0.99 15.52 15.12
CA PRO A 60 2.30 15.53 15.77
C PRO A 60 2.63 14.15 16.37
N VAL A 61 3.83 13.65 16.10
CA VAL A 61 4.30 12.36 16.63
C VAL A 61 5.44 12.64 17.60
N ASN A 62 5.15 12.59 18.89
CA ASN A 62 6.11 12.90 19.96
C ASN A 62 6.53 11.66 20.76
N ASN A 63 5.78 10.55 20.65
CA ASN A 63 6.04 9.30 21.37
C ASN A 63 5.53 8.07 20.57
N SER A 64 5.64 6.87 21.16
CA SER A 64 5.12 5.60 20.58
C SER A 64 3.65 5.55 20.35
N ALA A 65 2.88 5.94 21.35
CA ALA A 65 1.45 5.88 21.27
C ALA A 65 0.95 6.75 20.09
N ASP A 66 1.56 7.91 19.88
CA ASP A 66 1.27 8.78 18.74
C ASP A 66 1.61 8.11 17.41
N PHE A 67 2.77 7.47 17.31
CA PHE A 67 3.19 6.79 16.09
C PHE A 67 2.27 5.60 15.75
N ASP A 68 1.90 4.80 16.74
CA ASP A 68 1.00 3.66 16.59
C ASP A 68 -0.40 4.14 16.18
N PHE A 69 -0.89 5.22 16.79
CA PHE A 69 -2.17 5.84 16.44
C PHE A 69 -2.19 6.34 14.98
N VAL A 70 -1.17 7.09 14.58
CA VAL A 70 -1.05 7.61 13.21
C VAL A 70 -0.90 6.49 12.19
N SER A 71 -0.14 5.44 12.53
CA SER A 71 -0.01 4.25 11.70
C SER A 71 -1.35 3.52 11.53
N MET A 72 -2.16 3.43 12.60
CA MET A 72 -3.50 2.85 12.54
C MET A 72 -4.43 3.65 11.63
N ILE A 73 -4.39 4.99 11.68
CA ILE A 73 -5.14 5.86 10.75
C ILE A 73 -4.75 5.54 9.30
N GLY A 74 -3.46 5.40 9.01
CA GLY A 74 -2.97 5.03 7.68
C GLY A 74 -3.49 3.67 7.20
N ILE A 75 -3.53 2.67 8.08
CA ILE A 75 -4.06 1.33 7.78
C ILE A 75 -5.56 1.39 7.46
N VAL A 76 -6.35 2.05 8.33
CA VAL A 76 -7.81 2.18 8.14
C VAL A 76 -8.12 2.98 6.87
N GLY A 77 -7.38 4.06 6.63
CA GLY A 77 -7.48 4.84 5.39
C GLY A 77 -7.25 3.97 4.16
N SER A 78 -6.26 3.07 4.21
CA SER A 78 -5.88 2.21 3.09
C SER A 78 -6.85 1.05 2.79
N LEU A 79 -7.92 0.86 3.58
CA LEU A 79 -8.86 -0.25 3.38
C LEU A 79 -9.52 -0.23 1.99
N GLY A 80 -9.74 0.96 1.41
CA GLY A 80 -10.28 1.11 0.05
C GLY A 80 -9.40 0.45 -1.02
N ALA A 81 -8.09 0.33 -0.80
CA ALA A 81 -7.16 -0.30 -1.72
C ALA A 81 -7.36 -1.83 -1.83
N PHE A 82 -7.94 -2.48 -0.80
CA PHE A 82 -8.22 -3.92 -0.86
C PHE A 82 -9.32 -4.29 -1.86
N LEU A 83 -10.16 -3.33 -2.27
CA LEU A 83 -11.13 -3.57 -3.31
C LEU A 83 -10.47 -3.82 -4.66
N ILE A 84 -9.30 -3.23 -4.93
CA ILE A 84 -8.60 -3.37 -6.22
C ILE A 84 -8.34 -4.85 -6.54
N PRO A 85 -7.61 -5.64 -5.73
CA PRO A 85 -7.34 -7.03 -6.06
C PRO A 85 -8.61 -7.88 -6.13
N ILE A 86 -9.62 -7.62 -5.29
CA ILE A 86 -10.89 -8.37 -5.32
C ILE A 86 -11.61 -8.16 -6.65
N LEU A 87 -11.71 -6.91 -7.11
CA LEU A 87 -12.40 -6.54 -8.35
C LEU A 87 -11.67 -7.07 -9.57
N PHE A 88 -10.34 -6.90 -9.63
CA PHE A 88 -9.57 -7.41 -10.77
C PHE A 88 -9.54 -8.95 -10.81
N LEU A 89 -9.55 -9.63 -9.66
CA LEU A 89 -9.70 -11.08 -9.64
C LEU A 89 -11.05 -11.50 -10.23
N TRP A 90 -12.14 -10.84 -9.82
CA TRP A 90 -13.47 -11.08 -10.38
C TRP A 90 -13.53 -10.85 -11.90
N ILE A 91 -12.94 -9.75 -12.39
CA ILE A 91 -12.82 -9.46 -13.84
C ILE A 91 -12.04 -10.57 -14.55
N GLY A 92 -10.91 -11.00 -14.00
CA GLY A 92 -10.05 -12.02 -14.64
C GLY A 92 -10.71 -13.40 -14.72
N ILE A 93 -11.58 -13.72 -13.76
CA ILE A 93 -12.39 -14.94 -13.78
C ILE A 93 -13.48 -14.83 -14.86
N LYS A 94 -14.22 -13.72 -14.89
CA LYS A 94 -15.41 -13.53 -15.74
C LYS A 94 -15.10 -13.17 -17.19
N THR A 95 -13.94 -12.56 -17.45
CA THR A 95 -13.58 -12.05 -18.79
C THR A 95 -12.27 -12.69 -19.26
N PRO A 96 -12.32 -13.81 -20.01
CA PRO A 96 -11.13 -14.52 -20.45
C PRO A 96 -10.12 -13.64 -21.22
N GLY A 97 -10.61 -12.69 -22.02
CA GLY A 97 -9.77 -11.75 -22.78
C GLY A 97 -8.94 -10.80 -21.90
N LEU A 98 -9.41 -10.48 -20.69
CA LEU A 98 -8.71 -9.61 -19.74
C LEU A 98 -8.00 -10.38 -18.63
N ARG A 99 -8.04 -11.72 -18.63
CA ARG A 99 -7.57 -12.57 -17.53
C ARG A 99 -6.10 -12.32 -17.18
N LYS A 100 -5.21 -12.30 -18.18
CA LYS A 100 -3.76 -12.10 -17.95
C LYS A 100 -3.47 -10.73 -17.35
N VAL A 101 -4.13 -9.70 -17.88
CA VAL A 101 -3.98 -8.30 -17.44
C VAL A 101 -4.50 -8.13 -16.01
N ALA A 102 -5.69 -8.66 -15.73
CA ALA A 102 -6.31 -8.57 -14.43
C ALA A 102 -5.52 -9.35 -13.37
N LEU A 103 -5.02 -10.54 -13.69
CA LEU A 103 -4.13 -11.30 -12.79
C LEU A 103 -2.81 -10.58 -12.54
N ALA A 104 -2.22 -9.93 -13.55
CA ALA A 104 -1.01 -9.12 -13.36
C ALA A 104 -1.25 -7.99 -12.34
N ILE A 105 -2.41 -7.34 -12.39
CA ILE A 105 -2.79 -6.31 -11.41
C ILE A 105 -2.99 -6.90 -10.02
N VAL A 106 -3.64 -8.05 -9.90
CA VAL A 106 -3.84 -8.76 -8.63
C VAL A 106 -2.51 -9.15 -8.00
N PHE A 107 -1.65 -9.86 -8.74
CA PHE A 107 -0.34 -10.30 -8.24
C PHE A 107 0.57 -9.11 -7.95
N GLY A 108 0.57 -8.08 -8.80
CA GLY A 108 1.30 -6.84 -8.56
C GLY A 108 0.89 -6.18 -7.25
N THR A 109 -0.41 -6.11 -6.97
CA THR A 109 -0.95 -5.58 -5.70
C THR A 109 -0.48 -6.41 -4.51
N ILE A 110 -0.63 -7.75 -4.58
CA ILE A 110 -0.24 -8.65 -3.49
C ILE A 110 1.26 -8.52 -3.18
N ILE A 111 2.12 -8.57 -4.21
CA ILE A 111 3.57 -8.45 -4.05
C ILE A 111 3.93 -7.09 -3.44
N TYR A 112 3.31 -6.01 -3.92
CA TYR A 112 3.53 -4.67 -3.37
C TYR A 112 3.14 -4.57 -1.88
N VAL A 113 1.97 -5.09 -1.50
CA VAL A 113 1.48 -5.05 -0.10
C VAL A 113 2.36 -5.86 0.83
N LEU A 114 2.79 -7.05 0.40
CA LEU A 114 3.74 -7.87 1.16
C LEU A 114 5.08 -7.15 1.31
N GLY A 115 5.61 -6.58 0.22
CA GLY A 115 6.82 -5.77 0.25
C GLY A 115 6.69 -4.56 1.19
N ASN A 116 5.53 -3.91 1.24
CA ASN A 116 5.27 -2.78 2.13
C ASN A 116 5.15 -3.16 3.61
N SER A 117 4.80 -4.41 3.90
CA SER A 117 4.67 -4.91 5.27
C SER A 117 6.01 -5.33 5.86
N LEU A 118 6.99 -5.74 5.05
CA LEU A 118 8.29 -6.25 5.51
C LEU A 118 9.07 -5.31 6.48
N PRO A 119 9.12 -3.97 6.26
CA PRO A 119 9.82 -3.07 7.18
C PRO A 119 9.12 -2.86 8.54
N ASN A 120 7.93 -3.43 8.74
CA ASN A 120 7.24 -3.35 10.03
C ASN A 120 8.09 -4.00 11.12
N SER A 121 8.21 -3.34 12.28
CA SER A 121 9.06 -3.79 13.40
C SER A 121 8.77 -5.22 13.87
N ASN A 122 7.49 -5.63 13.92
CA ASN A 122 7.12 -6.98 14.34
C ASN A 122 7.54 -8.03 13.31
N ILE A 123 7.40 -7.71 12.02
CA ILE A 123 7.76 -8.62 10.93
C ILE A 123 9.28 -8.69 10.80
N LEU A 124 9.96 -7.54 10.85
CA LEU A 124 11.41 -7.43 10.81
C LEU A 124 12.07 -8.25 11.94
N ALA A 125 11.51 -8.22 13.15
CA ALA A 125 12.00 -9.00 14.28
C ALA A 125 12.00 -10.52 14.02
N ILE A 126 11.01 -11.04 13.29
CA ILE A 126 10.95 -12.46 12.90
C ILE A 126 12.13 -12.79 11.98
N PHE A 127 12.37 -11.98 10.94
CA PHE A 127 13.45 -12.21 9.99
C PHE A 127 14.84 -12.05 10.61
N MET A 128 15.01 -11.07 11.50
CA MET A 128 16.25 -10.93 12.28
C MET A 128 16.47 -12.13 13.22
N GLY A 129 15.40 -12.68 13.80
CA GLY A 129 15.45 -13.91 14.59
C GLY A 129 15.84 -15.16 13.78
N LEU A 130 15.65 -15.13 12.45
CA LEU A 130 16.11 -16.16 11.51
C LEU A 130 17.55 -15.93 11.03
N GLY A 131 18.24 -14.91 11.54
CA GLY A 131 19.64 -14.59 11.19
C GLY A 131 19.82 -13.70 9.97
N LEU A 132 18.74 -13.12 9.41
CA LEU A 132 18.84 -12.16 8.31
C LEU A 132 19.23 -10.77 8.82
N SER A 133 20.09 -10.08 8.07
CA SER A 133 20.41 -8.68 8.36
C SER A 133 19.21 -7.79 8.05
N GLN A 134 19.08 -6.69 8.81
CA GLN A 134 18.06 -5.68 8.58
C GLN A 134 18.11 -5.17 7.12
N ASP A 135 19.30 -4.85 6.62
CA ASP A 135 19.50 -4.36 5.25
C ASP A 135 18.99 -5.33 4.18
N ALA A 136 19.17 -6.64 4.37
CA ALA A 136 18.65 -7.65 3.45
C ALA A 136 17.12 -7.64 3.39
N VAL A 137 16.45 -7.44 4.53
CA VAL A 137 14.98 -7.34 4.60
C VAL A 137 14.49 -6.05 3.92
N TYR A 138 15.19 -4.93 4.11
CA TYR A 138 14.88 -3.67 3.41
C TYR A 138 15.11 -3.76 1.90
N LEU A 139 16.16 -4.45 1.46
CA LEU A 139 16.42 -4.70 0.04
C LEU A 139 15.31 -5.56 -0.57
N ALA A 140 14.94 -6.66 0.10
CA ALA A 140 13.83 -7.52 -0.33
C ALA A 140 12.50 -6.77 -0.38
N SER A 141 12.20 -5.96 0.64
CA SER A 141 11.04 -5.06 0.67
C SER A 141 11.00 -4.14 -0.55
N THR A 142 12.13 -3.51 -0.86
CA THR A 142 12.24 -2.57 -1.99
C THR A 142 12.06 -3.30 -3.32
N ALA A 143 12.72 -4.45 -3.51
CA ALA A 143 12.59 -5.27 -4.70
C ALA A 143 11.13 -5.70 -4.94
N MET A 144 10.45 -6.19 -3.90
CA MET A 144 9.03 -6.56 -3.98
C MET A 144 8.16 -5.36 -4.35
N LYS A 145 8.37 -4.19 -3.74
CA LYS A 145 7.62 -2.97 -4.09
C LYS A 145 7.81 -2.58 -5.55
N VAL A 146 9.04 -2.59 -6.05
CA VAL A 146 9.35 -2.25 -7.45
C VAL A 146 8.73 -3.27 -8.40
N THR A 147 8.88 -4.57 -8.15
CA THR A 147 8.27 -5.63 -8.97
C THR A 147 6.75 -5.52 -8.96
N GLY A 148 6.14 -5.28 -7.81
CA GLY A 148 4.70 -5.08 -7.68
C GLY A 148 4.21 -3.89 -8.51
N LEU A 149 4.93 -2.74 -8.42
CA LEU A 149 4.63 -1.56 -9.21
C LEU A 149 4.80 -1.79 -10.72
N LEU A 150 5.81 -2.54 -11.16
CA LEU A 150 6.01 -2.88 -12.57
C LEU A 150 4.86 -3.73 -13.11
N LEU A 151 4.42 -4.74 -12.36
CA LEU A 151 3.27 -5.57 -12.75
C LEU A 151 1.97 -4.75 -12.81
N LEU A 152 1.77 -3.84 -11.86
CA LEU A 152 0.65 -2.91 -11.87
C LEU A 152 0.71 -1.95 -13.07
N ALA A 153 1.88 -1.43 -13.43
CA ALA A 153 2.05 -0.55 -14.57
C ALA A 153 1.81 -1.27 -15.90
N ILE A 154 2.34 -2.48 -16.07
CA ILE A 154 2.14 -3.31 -17.27
C ILE A 154 0.66 -3.68 -17.39
N GLY A 155 0.05 -4.17 -16.31
CA GLY A 155 -1.36 -4.51 -16.27
C GLY A 155 -2.24 -3.29 -16.58
N GLY A 156 -1.96 -2.15 -15.96
CA GLY A 156 -2.68 -0.90 -16.20
C GLY A 156 -2.57 -0.40 -17.65
N ALA A 157 -1.37 -0.45 -18.25
CA ALA A 157 -1.15 0.01 -19.63
C ALA A 157 -1.85 -0.86 -20.68
N GLN A 158 -2.02 -2.16 -20.39
CA GLN A 158 -2.70 -3.12 -21.28
C GLN A 158 -4.21 -3.19 -21.02
N PHE A 159 -4.70 -2.59 -19.94
CA PHE A 159 -6.13 -2.54 -19.62
C PHE A 159 -6.85 -1.50 -20.50
N LYS A 160 -7.13 -1.87 -21.75
CA LYS A 160 -8.04 -1.14 -22.63
C LYS A 160 -9.46 -1.65 -22.37
N ALA A 161 -10.19 -0.90 -21.54
CA ALA A 161 -11.64 -1.03 -21.42
C ALA A 161 -12.34 -0.37 -22.61
#